data_AF-A0A917C4T4-F1
#
_entry.id   AF-A0A917C4T4-F1
#
_cell.length_a   1.000
_cell.length_b   1.000
_cell.length_c   1.000
_cell.angle_alpha   90.00
_cell.angle_beta   90.00
_cell.angle_gamma   90.00
#
_symmetry.space_group_name_H-M   'P 1'
#
loop_
_entity.id
_entity.type
_entity.pdbx_description
1 polymer ?
#
loop_
_entity_poly.entity_id
_entity_poly.type
_entity_poly.pdbx_seq_one_letter_code
_entity_poly.pdbx_strand_id
1 'polypeptide(L)' 'MITTNNNETKKLRGVRPTLRQKQIISSYELAPENWLVVSATSKKLELLHKKKGNIRLVNCR' A
#
# COMPACT_ATOMS: atom_id res chain seq x y z
N MET A 1 -4.15 -35.13 3.04
CA MET A 1 -4.89 -33.84 2.97
C MET A 1 -3.86 -32.75 2.78
N ILE A 2 -3.63 -32.30 1.54
CA ILE A 2 -2.67 -31.23 1.26
C ILE A 2 -3.49 -29.95 1.14
N THR A 3 -3.47 -29.12 2.19
CA THR A 3 -4.11 -27.81 2.18
C THR A 3 -3.25 -26.88 1.34
N THR A 4 -3.45 -26.90 0.03
CA THR A 4 -2.90 -25.86 -0.85
C THR A 4 -3.63 -24.58 -0.51
N ASN A 5 -3.05 -23.75 0.36
CA ASN A 5 -3.51 -22.39 0.56
C ASN A 5 -3.31 -21.67 -0.77
N ASN A 6 -4.39 -21.63 -1.56
CA ASN A 6 -4.54 -20.79 -2.74
C ASN A 6 -4.52 -19.33 -2.26
N ASN A 7 -3.35 -18.82 -1.88
CA ASN A 7 -3.14 -17.41 -1.72
C ASN A 7 -2.98 -16.87 -3.15
N GLU A 8 -4.13 -16.70 -3.81
CA GLU A 8 -4.24 -15.91 -5.04
C GLU A 8 -3.52 -14.60 -4.77
N THR A 9 -2.28 -14.49 -5.23
CA THR A 9 -1.54 -13.23 -5.27
C THR A 9 -2.26 -12.38 -6.29
N LYS A 10 -3.38 -11.78 -5.88
CA LYS A 10 -4.03 -10.68 -6.58
C LYS A 10 -2.89 -9.72 -6.86
N LYS A 11 -2.52 -9.59 -8.14
CA LYS A 11 -1.39 -8.75 -8.57
C LYS A 11 -1.80 -7.31 -8.26
N LEU A 12 -1.58 -6.87 -7.02
CA LEU A 12 -1.95 -5.54 -6.56
C LEU A 12 -1.06 -4.56 -7.34
N ARG A 13 -1.60 -4.05 -8.44
CA ARG A 13 -0.95 -3.01 -9.24
C ARG A 13 -1.14 -1.71 -8.50
N GLY A 14 -0.21 -1.41 -7.60
CA GLY A 14 -0.19 -0.13 -6.92
C GLY A 14 0.14 1.01 -7.89
N VAL A 15 -0.53 2.15 -7.73
CA VAL A 15 -0.26 3.37 -8.48
C VAL A 15 0.73 4.26 -7.73
N ARG A 16 1.42 5.15 -8.44
CA ARG A 16 2.31 6.12 -7.80
C ARG A 16 1.45 7.10 -6.97
N PRO A 17 1.78 7.35 -5.69
CA PRO A 17 1.01 8.25 -4.85
C PRO A 17 0.94 9.67 -5.43
N THR A 18 -0.23 10.30 -5.30
CA THR A 18 -0.44 11.73 -5.62
C THR A 18 0.30 12.63 -4.63
N LEU A 19 0.43 13.93 -4.92
CA LEU A 19 1.13 14.87 -4.03
C LEU A 19 0.56 14.85 -2.59
N ARG A 20 -0.77 14.88 -2.44
CA ARG A 20 -1.45 14.79 -1.14
C ARG A 20 -1.19 13.46 -0.43
N GLN A 21 -1.20 12.35 -1.19
CA GLN A 21 -0.89 11.03 -0.61
C GLN A 21 0.57 10.93 -0.17
N LYS A 22 1.51 11.52 -0.90
CA LYS A 22 2.92 11.57 -0.49
C LYS A 22 3.09 12.33 0.82
N GLN A 23 2.36 13.43 1.02
CA GLN A 23 2.37 14.17 2.29
C GLN A 23 1.86 13.29 3.44
N ILE A 24 0.71 12.62 3.26
CA ILE A 24 0.17 11.69 4.26
C ILE A 24 1.18 10.58 4.58
N ILE A 25 1.74 9.92 3.56
CA ILE A 25 2.75 8.86 3.72
C ILE A 25 3.96 9.39 4.49
N SER A 26 4.44 10.60 4.16
CA SER A 26 5.58 11.22 4.84
C SER A 26 5.27 11.56 6.31
N SER A 27 4.03 11.93 6.64
CA SER A 27 3.59 12.12 8.03
C SER A 27 3.63 10.85 8.87
N TYR A 28 3.67 9.67 8.24
CA TYR A 28 3.86 8.38 8.91
C TYR A 28 5.33 7.92 8.94
N GLU A 29 6.28 8.83 8.70
CA GLU A 29 7.73 8.54 8.62
C GLU A 29 8.07 7.48 7.55
N LEU A 30 7.23 7.38 6.51
CA LEU A 30 7.43 6.48 5.39
C LEU A 30 8.00 7.24 4.19
N ALA A 31 8.99 6.67 3.51
CA ALA A 31 9.56 7.25 2.30
C ALA A 31 8.62 7.01 1.08
N PRO A 32 7.87 8.01 0.58
CA PRO A 32 6.80 7.81 -0.40
C PRO A 32 7.26 7.29 -1.77
N GLU A 33 8.54 7.40 -2.08
CA GLU A 33 9.17 6.82 -3.27
C GLU A 33 9.19 5.28 -3.30
N ASN A 34 9.15 4.66 -2.11
CA ASN A 34 9.19 3.21 -1.92
C ASN A 34 7.81 2.59 -1.78
N TRP A 35 6.75 3.40 -1.75
CA TRP A 35 5.38 2.95 -1.57
C TRP A 35 4.53 3.25 -2.80
N LEU A 36 3.68 2.29 -3.15
CA LEU A 36 2.63 2.43 -4.15
C LEU A 36 1.28 2.42 -3.44
N VAL A 37 0.30 3.13 -3.96
CA VAL A 37 -1.06 3.14 -3.43
C VAL A 37 -1.86 2.07 -4.15
N VAL A 38 -2.31 1.06 -3.41
CA VAL A 38 -3.15 -0.01 -3.94
C VAL A 38 -4.62 0.39 -3.93
N SER A 39 -5.04 1.02 -2.83
CA SER A 39 -6.39 1.52 -2.65
C SER A 39 -6.36 2.79 -1.82
N ALA A 40 -7.17 3.76 -2.19
CA ALA A 40 -7.35 5.00 -1.43
C ALA A 40 -8.83 5.18 -1.14
N THR A 41 -9.18 5.27 0.14
CA THR A 41 -10.51 5.62 0.61
C THR A 41 -10.43 6.88 1.45
N SER A 42 -11.57 7.52 1.73
CA SER A 42 -11.61 8.74 2.53
C SER A 42 -11.07 8.57 3.95
N LYS A 43 -11.02 7.33 4.48
CA LYS A 43 -10.56 7.03 5.84
C LYS A 43 -9.16 6.41 5.89
N LYS A 44 -8.76 5.68 4.86
CA LYS A 44 -7.53 4.89 4.84
C LYS A 44 -6.89 4.82 3.45
N LEU A 45 -5.57 4.74 3.45
CA LEU A 45 -4.73 4.43 2.29
C LEU A 45 -4.10 3.05 2.49
N GLU A 46 -4.21 2.20 1.48
CA GLU A 46 -3.51 0.94 1.40
C GLU A 46 -2.25 1.11 0.55
N LEU A 47 -1.10 0.88 1.17
CA LEU A 47 0.21 1.05 0.58
C LEU A 47 0.86 -0.30 0.33
N LEU A 48 1.56 -0.44 -0.79
CA LEU A 48 2.39 -1.59 -1.13
C LEU A 48 3.84 -1.15 -1.28
N HIS A 49 4.75 -1.80 -0.55
CA HIS A 49 6.17 -1.52 -0.64
C HIS A 49 6.76 -2.13 -1.92
N LYS A 50 7.33 -1.29 -2.79
CA LYS A 50 7.82 -1.66 -4.13
C LYS A 50 8.78 -2.84 -4.14
N LYS A 51 9.71 -2.89 -3.17
CA LYS A 51 10.78 -3.91 -3.11
C LYS A 51 10.44 -5.13 -2.26
N LYS A 52 9.59 -4.96 -1.25
CA LYS A 52 9.36 -6.00 -0.22
C LYS A 52 8.03 -6.72 -0.43
N GLY A 53 7.11 -6.14 -1.20
CA GLY A 53 5.76 -6.66 -1.35
C GLY A 53 4.89 -6.48 -0.09
N ASN A 54 5.40 -5.82 0.95
CA ASN A 54 4.66 -5.60 2.18
C ASN A 54 3.53 -4.60 1.99
N ILE A 55 2.35 -4.94 2.51
CA ILE A 55 1.20 -4.05 2.54
C ILE A 55 1.18 -3.31 3.88
N ARG A 56 0.89 -2.02 3.85
CA ARG A 56 0.71 -1.18 5.04
C ARG A 56 -0.52 -0.31 4.89
N LEU A 57 -1.36 -0.29 5.92
CA LEU A 57 -2.53 0.56 5.97
C LEU A 57 -2.20 1.81 6.78
N VAL A 58 -2.47 2.99 6.21
CA VAL A 58 -2.33 4.29 6.88
C VAL A 58 -3.68 4.98 6.91
N ASN A 59 -3.97 5.75 7.96
CA ASN A 59 -5.23 6.47 8.06
C ASN A 59 -5.10 7.86 7.43
N CYS A 60 -6.15 8.30 6.76
CA CYS A 60 -6.26 9.67 6.26
C CYS A 60 -6.97 10.49 7.35
N ARG A 61 -6.25 10.81 8.44
CA ARG A 61 -6.75 11.73 9.47
C ARG A 61 -6.30 13.16 9.19
#